data_AF-A0A7S3IGJ8-F1
#
_entry.id   AF-A0A7S3IGJ8-F1
#
_cell.length_a   1.000
_cell.length_b   1.000
_cell.length_c   1.000
_cell.angle_alpha   90.00
_cell.angle_beta   90.00
_cell.angle_gamma   90.00
#
_symmetry.space_group_name_H-M   'P 1'
#
loop_
_entity.id
_entity.type
_entity.pdbx_description
1 polymer ?
#
loop_
_entity_poly.entity_id
_entity_poly.type
_entity_poly.pdbx_seq_one_letter_code
_entity_poly.pdbx_strand_id
1 'polypeptide(L)'
;ASSMLFSAMTKNHDLVIKHDSSESRFIMALIEGDKKKCDPSEKCFLFDIVNNSRNSIDVDKIDYILRDCRTMNVPYSSFNYQLLIKQMRVINDEICFEHDLHIEIHKLFKS
;
A
#
# COMPACT_ATOMS: atom_id res chain seq x y z
N ALA A 1 14.39 -1.65 -7.93
CA ALA A 1 15.00 -2.92 -7.47
C ALA A 1 13.94 -4.01 -7.31
N SER A 2 12.88 -3.79 -6.52
CA SER A 2 11.81 -4.78 -6.31
C SER A 2 11.08 -5.20 -7.59
N SER A 3 10.80 -4.27 -8.52
CA SER A 3 10.21 -4.59 -9.83
C SER A 3 11.11 -5.47 -10.70
N MET A 4 12.43 -5.26 -10.66
CA MET A 4 13.40 -6.12 -11.37
C MET A 4 13.43 -7.53 -10.78
N LEU A 5 13.38 -7.65 -9.44
CA LEU A 5 13.31 -8.95 -8.78
C LEU A 5 12.01 -9.68 -9.13
N PHE A 6 10.87 -8.99 -9.08
CA PHE A 6 9.58 -9.56 -9.45
C PHE A 6 9.54 -10.02 -10.92
N SER A 7 10.07 -9.20 -11.84
CA SER A 7 10.22 -9.59 -13.25
C SER A 7 11.09 -10.85 -13.38
N ALA A 8 12.24 -10.92 -12.71
CA ALA A 8 13.07 -12.12 -12.70
C ALA A 8 12.34 -13.35 -12.12
N MET A 9 11.52 -13.18 -11.08
CA MET A 9 10.75 -14.27 -10.49
C MET A 9 9.71 -14.82 -11.47
N THR A 10 8.93 -13.96 -12.12
CA THR A 10 7.92 -14.37 -13.11
C THR A 10 8.54 -14.97 -14.38
N LYS A 11 9.79 -14.61 -14.69
CA LYS A 11 10.53 -15.15 -15.83
C LYS A 11 11.11 -16.54 -15.57
N ASN A 12 11.68 -16.74 -14.38
CA ASN A 12 12.52 -17.90 -14.08
C ASN A 12 11.79 -19.00 -13.32
N HIS A 13 10.57 -18.74 -12.85
CA HIS A 13 9.76 -19.69 -12.10
C HIS A 13 8.36 -19.83 -12.69
N ASP A 14 7.77 -21.00 -12.50
CA ASP A 14 6.39 -21.28 -12.92
C ASP A 14 5.41 -20.71 -11.88
N LEU A 15 5.07 -19.44 -12.05
CA LEU A 15 4.10 -18.73 -11.24
C LEU A 15 2.77 -18.62 -12.00
N VAL A 16 1.67 -18.55 -11.25
CA VAL A 16 0.33 -18.27 -11.80
C VAL A 16 0.33 -16.98 -12.62
N ILE A 17 1.06 -15.97 -12.13
CA ILE A 17 1.24 -14.68 -12.80
C ILE A 17 2.31 -14.83 -13.88
N LYS A 18 1.88 -14.84 -15.15
CA LYS A 18 2.76 -15.00 -16.30
C LYS A 18 3.65 -13.77 -16.50
N HIS A 19 4.91 -14.01 -16.87
CA HIS A 19 5.84 -12.96 -17.31
C HIS A 19 5.22 -12.10 -18.43
N ASP A 20 5.43 -10.78 -18.37
CA ASP A 20 4.91 -9.77 -19.31
C ASP A 20 3.37 -9.74 -19.52
N SER A 21 2.59 -10.41 -18.66
CA SER A 21 1.13 -10.27 -18.66
C SER A 21 0.68 -8.86 -18.27
N SER A 22 -0.59 -8.53 -18.57
CA SER A 22 -1.21 -7.29 -18.05
C SER A 22 -1.18 -7.25 -16.53
N GLU A 23 -1.47 -8.37 -15.87
CA GLU A 23 -1.42 -8.52 -14.41
C GLU A 23 -0.01 -8.29 -13.85
N SER A 24 1.02 -8.90 -14.45
CA SER A 24 2.42 -8.69 -14.03
C SER A 24 2.82 -7.21 -14.14
N ARG A 25 2.45 -6.54 -15.25
CA ARG A 25 2.70 -5.11 -15.44
C ARG A 25 1.95 -4.26 -14.42
N PHE A 26 0.71 -4.62 -14.10
CA PHE A 26 -0.07 -3.91 -13.09
C PHE A 26 0.56 -4.04 -11.69
N ILE A 27 0.97 -5.25 -11.30
CA ILE A 27 1.67 -5.48 -10.02
C ILE A 27 2.98 -4.68 -9.95
N MET A 28 3.76 -4.66 -11.03
CA MET A 28 4.97 -3.83 -11.09
C MET A 28 4.65 -2.34 -10.94
N ALA A 29 3.59 -1.86 -11.58
CA ALA A 29 3.14 -0.48 -11.44
C ALA A 29 2.74 -0.14 -9.99
N LEU A 30 2.02 -1.05 -9.31
CA LEU A 30 1.66 -0.89 -7.89
C LEU A 30 2.89 -0.82 -6.99
N ILE A 31 3.87 -1.70 -7.20
CA ILE A 31 5.13 -1.71 -6.43
C ILE A 31 5.89 -0.39 -6.63
N GLU A 32 5.95 0.10 -7.87
CA GLU A 32 6.67 1.33 -8.21
C GLU A 32 5.90 2.62 -7.85
N GLY A 33 4.59 2.52 -7.59
CA GLY A 33 3.73 3.68 -7.35
C GLY A 33 3.47 4.54 -8.60
N ASP A 34 3.75 4.01 -9.80
CA ASP A 34 3.65 4.77 -11.06
C ASP A 34 2.34 4.46 -11.79
N LYS A 35 1.35 5.32 -11.55
CA LYS A 35 0.01 5.25 -12.18
C LYS A 35 0.08 5.32 -13.71
N LYS A 36 1.13 5.92 -14.29
CA LYS A 36 1.27 6.07 -15.75
C LYS A 36 1.62 4.76 -16.47
N LYS A 37 2.15 3.78 -15.73
CA LYS A 37 2.49 2.45 -16.25
C LYS A 37 1.30 1.50 -16.26
N CYS A 38 0.16 1.96 -15.78
CA CYS A 38 -1.06 1.19 -15.65
C CYS A 38 -2.01 1.43 -16.83
N ASP A 39 -2.89 0.47 -17.08
CA ASP A 39 -3.98 0.66 -18.05
C ASP A 39 -4.92 1.75 -17.52
N PRO A 40 -5.34 2.73 -18.35
CA PRO A 40 -6.28 3.77 -17.92
C PRO A 40 -7.64 3.26 -17.41
N SER A 41 -7.99 2.00 -17.67
CA SER A 41 -9.20 1.37 -17.15
C SER A 41 -9.09 0.88 -15.70
N GLU A 42 -7.87 0.82 -15.15
CA GLU A 42 -7.65 0.44 -13.76
C GLU A 42 -7.98 1.57 -12.79
N LYS A 43 -8.29 1.19 -11.54
CA LYS A 43 -8.75 2.14 -10.52
C LYS A 43 -7.56 2.76 -9.80
N CYS A 44 -7.43 4.08 -9.81
CA CYS A 44 -6.27 4.76 -9.25
C CYS A 44 -6.17 4.61 -7.73
N PHE A 45 -7.28 4.40 -7.02
CA PHE A 45 -7.24 4.21 -5.56
C PHE A 45 -6.46 2.95 -5.15
N LEU A 46 -6.27 1.97 -6.05
CA LEU A 46 -5.52 0.75 -5.74
C LEU A 46 -4.04 1.03 -5.42
N PHE A 47 -3.50 2.12 -5.96
CA PHE A 47 -2.15 2.58 -5.64
C PHE A 47 -2.03 3.11 -4.21
N ASP A 48 -3.12 3.66 -3.66
CA ASP A 48 -3.16 4.15 -2.28
C ASP A 48 -3.01 3.00 -1.26
N ILE A 49 -3.15 1.74 -1.69
CA ILE A 49 -3.01 0.55 -0.84
C ILE A 49 -1.53 0.15 -0.67
N VAL A 50 -0.79 0.03 -1.78
CA VAL A 50 0.56 -0.59 -1.81
C VAL A 50 1.67 0.45 -1.74
N ASN A 51 1.55 1.54 -2.50
CA ASN A 51 2.56 2.59 -2.58
C ASN A 51 1.85 3.92 -2.79
N ASN A 52 1.50 4.55 -1.67
CA ASN A 52 0.71 5.77 -1.68
C ASN A 52 1.63 6.99 -1.78
N SER A 53 1.96 7.39 -3.01
CA SER A 53 2.79 8.57 -3.24
C SER A 53 2.11 9.91 -2.91
N ARG A 54 0.78 9.94 -2.70
CA ARG A 54 0.03 11.17 -2.36
C ARG A 54 0.25 11.60 -0.92
N ASN A 55 0.19 10.66 0.03
CA ASN A 55 0.30 10.98 1.46
C ASN A 55 1.06 9.92 2.30
N SER A 56 1.59 8.87 1.67
CA SER A 56 2.39 7.82 2.33
C SER A 56 1.65 7.00 3.38
N ILE A 57 0.32 7.00 3.35
CA ILE A 57 -0.52 6.08 4.12
C ILE A 57 -0.82 4.86 3.23
N ASP A 58 -0.04 3.81 3.42
CA ASP A 58 -0.15 2.51 2.75
C ASP A 58 0.03 1.37 3.77
N VAL A 59 -0.21 0.14 3.32
CA VAL A 59 -0.14 -1.04 4.20
C VAL A 59 1.29 -1.38 4.63
N ASP A 60 2.31 -0.97 3.85
CA ASP A 60 3.72 -1.14 4.20
C ASP A 60 4.05 -0.35 5.48
N LYS A 61 3.65 0.93 5.54
CA LYS A 61 3.81 1.75 6.74
C LYS A 61 3.14 1.16 7.97
N ILE A 62 1.90 0.69 7.82
CA ILE A 62 1.17 0.11 8.93
C ILE A 62 1.85 -1.18 9.39
N ASP A 63 2.27 -2.08 8.49
CA ASP A 63 2.94 -3.33 8.87
C ASP A 63 4.25 -3.09 9.62
N TYR A 64 5.15 -2.26 9.07
CA TYR A 64 6.46 -2.09 9.70
C TYR A 64 6.36 -1.41 11.07
N ILE A 65 5.46 -0.43 11.26
CA ILE A 65 5.28 0.21 12.58
C ILE A 65 4.83 -0.84 13.61
N LEU A 66 3.79 -1.63 13.28
CA LEU A 66 3.26 -2.62 14.22
C LEU A 66 4.28 -3.74 14.51
N ARG A 67 5.03 -4.17 13.49
CA ARG A 67 6.08 -5.19 13.59
C ARG A 67 7.26 -4.71 14.42
N ASP A 68 7.73 -3.50 14.19
CA ASP A 68 8.92 -2.94 14.86
C ASP A 68 8.61 -2.60 16.31
N CYS A 69 7.45 -1.97 16.61
CA CYS A 69 7.02 -1.74 17.98
C CYS A 69 6.96 -3.04 18.79
N ARG A 70 6.40 -4.10 18.20
CA ARG A 70 6.36 -5.44 18.81
C ARG A 70 7.75 -6.01 19.05
N THR A 71 8.64 -5.90 18.07
CA THR A 71 9.99 -6.48 18.14
C THR A 71 10.88 -5.74 19.14
N MET A 72 10.73 -4.41 19.23
CA MET A 72 11.51 -3.54 20.10
C MET A 72 10.94 -3.41 21.51
N ASN A 73 9.81 -4.07 21.80
CA ASN A 73 9.08 -3.98 23.07
C ASN A 73 8.74 -2.52 23.45
N VAL A 74 8.45 -1.69 22.45
CA VAL A 74 7.97 -0.32 22.63
C VAL A 74 6.46 -0.39 22.90
N PRO A 75 5.94 0.28 23.95
CA PRO A 75 4.52 0.24 24.27
C PRO A 75 3.67 0.62 23.05
N TYR A 76 2.64 -0.17 22.78
CA TYR A 76 1.72 -0.04 21.65
C TYR A 76 0.85 1.22 21.81
N SER A 77 1.43 2.40 21.58
CA SER A 77 0.72 3.69 21.53
C SER A 77 0.36 4.09 20.09
N SER A 78 0.78 3.29 19.11
CA SER A 78 0.51 3.46 17.69
C SER A 78 -0.98 3.31 17.45
N PHE A 79 -1.61 4.40 17.00
CA PHE A 79 -2.93 4.54 16.37
C PHE A 79 -3.80 3.26 16.15
N ASN A 80 -5.12 3.43 16.27
CA ASN A 80 -6.09 2.37 16.00
C ASN A 80 -6.24 2.12 14.48
N TYR A 81 -5.28 1.36 13.91
CA TYR A 81 -5.25 1.01 12.50
C TYR A 81 -6.48 0.23 12.03
N GLN A 82 -7.05 -0.63 12.90
CA GLN A 82 -8.25 -1.41 12.58
C GLN A 82 -9.45 -0.50 12.34
N LEU A 83 -9.59 0.54 13.17
CA LEU A 83 -10.63 1.55 13.00
C LEU A 83 -10.41 2.38 11.74
N LEU A 84 -9.17 2.81 11.47
CA LEU A 84 -8.83 3.52 10.24
C LEU A 84 -9.23 2.70 9.01
N ILE A 85 -8.78 1.45 8.90
CA ILE A 85 -9.09 0.56 7.77
C ILE A 85 -10.60 0.36 7.61
N LYS A 86 -11.34 0.15 8.71
CA LYS A 86 -12.79 -0.06 8.66
C LYS A 86 -13.57 1.17 8.16
N GLN A 87 -13.07 2.37 8.43
CA GLN A 87 -13.73 3.63 8.09
C GLN A 87 -13.25 4.23 6.77
N MET A 88 -12.17 3.71 6.16
CA MET A 88 -11.74 4.12 4.83
C MET A 88 -12.86 3.95 3.80
N ARG A 89 -12.96 4.90 2.86
CA ARG A 89 -13.89 4.85 1.72
C ARG A 89 -13.17 5.31 0.46
N VAL A 90 -13.63 4.83 -0.69
CA VAL A 90 -13.20 5.35 -1.99
C VAL A 90 -14.11 6.50 -2.38
N ILE A 91 -13.56 7.68 -2.58
CA ILE A 91 -14.27 8.87 -3.06
C ILE A 91 -13.43 9.48 -4.18
N ASN A 92 -14.03 9.74 -5.34
CA ASN A 92 -13.33 10.28 -6.51
C ASN A 92 -12.03 9.53 -6.89
N ASP A 93 -12.07 8.20 -6.80
CA ASP A 93 -10.94 7.31 -7.11
C ASP A 93 -9.70 7.50 -6.19
N GLU A 94 -9.94 7.96 -4.95
CA GLU A 94 -8.96 8.07 -3.88
C GLU A 94 -9.46 7.40 -2.59
N ILE A 95 -8.55 6.80 -1.83
CA ILE A 95 -8.86 6.39 -0.46
C ILE A 95 -8.93 7.63 0.43
N CYS A 96 -10.09 7.83 1.05
CA CYS A 96 -10.37 8.88 2.01
C CYS A 96 -10.65 8.30 3.41
N PHE A 97 -10.41 9.13 4.42
CA PHE A 97 -10.58 8.80 5.83
C PHE A 97 -11.68 9.65 6.43
N GLU A 98 -12.41 9.07 7.39
CA GLU A 98 -13.41 9.79 8.18
C GLU A 98 -12.75 10.94 8.95
N HIS A 99 -13.37 12.13 8.93
CA HIS A 99 -12.81 13.35 9.52
C HIS A 99 -12.52 13.18 11.02
N ASP A 100 -13.42 12.50 11.73
CA ASP A 100 -13.31 12.28 13.17
C ASP A 100 -12.12 11.38 13.56
N LEU A 101 -11.49 10.71 12.60
CA LEU A 101 -10.30 9.89 12.80
C LEU A 101 -8.98 10.64 12.56
N HIS A 102 -9.00 11.96 12.37
CA HIS A 102 -7.78 12.76 12.14
C HIS A 102 -6.71 12.55 13.23
N ILE A 103 -7.11 12.31 14.49
CA ILE A 103 -6.18 12.01 15.59
C ILE A 103 -5.43 10.69 15.34
N GLU A 104 -6.10 9.67 14.82
CA GLU A 104 -5.47 8.38 14.53
C GLU A 104 -4.49 8.49 13.37
N ILE A 105 -4.82 9.30 12.35
CA ILE A 105 -3.89 9.63 11.26
C ILE A 105 -2.69 10.40 11.80
N HIS A 106 -2.88 11.37 12.70
CA HIS A 106 -1.77 12.11 13.30
C HIS A 106 -0.85 11.22 14.14
N LYS A 107 -1.41 10.26 14.88
CA LYS A 107 -0.65 9.27 15.63
C LYS A 107 0.18 8.38 14.71
N LEU A 108 -0.35 7.98 13.55
CA LEU A 108 0.38 7.21 12.53
C LEU A 108 1.69 7.89 12.11
N PHE A 109 1.69 9.21 11.90
CA PHE A 109 2.90 9.97 11.49
C PHE A 109 3.85 10.32 12.65
N LYS A 110 3.41 10.16 13.90
CA LYS A 110 4.22 10.40 15.10
C LYS A 110 4.82 9.12 15.69
N SER A 111 4.45 7.96 15.14
CA SER A 111 4.92 6.65 15.60
C SER A 111 6.35 6.37 15.14
#